data_AF-A0A2D9LT95-F1
#
_entry.id   AF-A0A2D9LT95-F1
#
_cell.length_a   1.000
_cell.length_b   1.000
_cell.length_c   1.000
_cell.angle_alpha   90.00
_cell.angle_beta   90.00
_cell.angle_gamma   90.00
#
_symmetry.space_group_name_H-M   'P 1'
#
loop_
_entity.id
_entity.type
_entity.pdbx_description
1 polymer ?
#
loop_
_entity_poly.entity_id
_entity_poly.type
_entity_poly.pdbx_seq_one_letter_code
_entity_poly.pdbx_strand_id
1 'polypeptide(L)'
;MIDFSRECSDDQGWQANVRLAGPDLAAGLLATLSAALLNMWVFDLSKGYFLGVGSLYVVMAGLVLVSLPVSLGAVDLGVANRVTLGRAALVLPLAGLTIQAPIISVIGYWWVILVATVAMILDGVDGWVARRRGPTVFGARFDMELDALLLLVLSVVVWQSGKVGLWVMLIGALRYLFAVASWLRPSLAAELPASRRRKTICVVQGVVLLVCLGPIIPATMASIVAFVALAMLVSSFVADVRWLLRPGKGC
;
A
#
# COMPACT_ATOMS: atom_id res chain seq x y z
N MET A 1 -13.57 3.75 39.63
CA MET A 1 -13.67 5.21 39.44
C MET A 1 -13.28 5.46 37.99
N ILE A 2 -14.28 5.62 37.13
CA ILE A 2 -14.08 5.83 35.68
C ILE A 2 -13.55 7.25 35.51
N ASP A 3 -12.38 7.41 34.91
CA ASP A 3 -11.69 8.69 34.77
C ASP A 3 -12.29 9.50 33.60
N PHE A 4 -13.45 10.11 33.87
CA PHE A 4 -14.24 10.91 32.93
C PHE A 4 -13.44 12.05 32.26
N SER A 5 -12.34 12.48 32.91
CA SER A 5 -11.42 13.49 32.41
C SER A 5 -10.61 13.03 31.20
N ARG A 6 -10.20 11.75 31.15
CA ARG A 6 -9.48 11.18 30.00
C ARG A 6 -10.41 10.98 28.81
N GLU A 7 -11.61 10.45 29.04
CA GLU A 7 -12.61 10.24 27.97
C GLU A 7 -13.00 11.55 27.30
N CYS A 8 -13.19 12.63 28.06
CA CYS A 8 -13.54 13.94 27.49
C CYS A 8 -12.37 14.58 26.71
N SER A 9 -11.13 14.33 27.11
CA SER A 9 -9.93 14.80 26.40
C SER A 9 -9.70 14.01 25.10
N ASP A 10 -9.89 12.69 25.12
CA ASP A 10 -9.74 11.83 23.95
C ASP A 10 -10.86 12.10 22.91
N ASP A 11 -12.09 12.32 23.37
CA ASP A 11 -13.21 12.71 22.49
C ASP A 11 -12.97 14.07 21.82
N GLN A 12 -12.40 15.05 22.53
CA GLN A 12 -12.05 16.34 21.94
C GLN A 12 -10.94 16.24 20.90
N GLY A 13 -9.89 15.44 21.17
CA GLY A 13 -8.82 15.19 20.20
C GLY A 13 -9.30 14.40 18.97
N TRP A 14 -10.20 13.44 19.15
CA TRP A 14 -10.84 12.71 18.06
C TRP A 14 -11.68 13.64 17.16
N GLN A 15 -12.53 14.48 17.76
CA GLN A 15 -13.33 15.46 17.03
C GLN A 15 -12.47 16.48 16.28
N ALA A 16 -11.35 16.91 16.87
CA ALA A 16 -10.39 17.80 16.21
C ALA A 16 -9.73 17.14 15.00
N ASN A 17 -9.28 15.89 15.13
CA ASN A 17 -8.68 15.13 14.04
C ASN A 17 -9.66 14.93 12.87
N VAL A 18 -10.91 14.60 13.16
CA VAL A 18 -11.95 14.45 12.12
C VAL A 18 -12.21 15.76 11.38
N ARG A 19 -12.24 16.90 12.09
CA ARG A 19 -12.46 18.22 11.46
C ARG A 19 -11.30 18.67 10.58
N LEU A 20 -10.06 18.34 10.95
CA LEU A 20 -8.86 18.75 10.22
C LEU A 20 -8.55 17.80 9.05
N ALA A 21 -8.67 16.49 9.25
CA ALA A 21 -8.42 15.49 8.21
C ALA A 21 -9.62 15.28 7.27
N GLY A 22 -10.82 15.65 7.70
CA GLY A 22 -12.07 15.44 6.98
C GLY A 22 -12.11 15.96 5.54
N PRO A 23 -11.68 17.21 5.26
CA PRO A 23 -11.69 17.75 3.90
C PRO A 23 -10.79 16.96 2.94
N ASP A 24 -9.60 16.58 3.39
CA ASP A 24 -8.65 15.81 2.59
C ASP A 24 -9.12 14.36 2.38
N LEU A 25 -9.72 13.74 3.40
CA LEU A 25 -10.36 12.42 3.28
C LEU A 25 -11.60 12.47 2.38
N ALA A 26 -12.36 13.56 2.37
CA ALA A 26 -13.47 13.74 1.45
C ALA A 26 -12.97 13.92 0.01
N ALA A 27 -11.93 14.73 -0.19
CA ALA A 27 -11.28 14.89 -1.49
C ALA A 27 -10.69 13.57 -2.01
N GLY A 28 -10.02 12.80 -1.14
CA GLY A 28 -9.52 11.47 -1.46
C GLY A 28 -10.63 10.49 -1.81
N LEU A 29 -11.77 10.55 -1.11
CA LEU A 29 -12.94 9.72 -1.42
C LEU A 29 -13.47 10.05 -2.80
N LEU A 30 -13.69 11.35 -3.08
CA LEU A 30 -14.15 11.81 -4.38
C LEU A 30 -13.22 11.36 -5.50
N ALA A 31 -11.90 11.54 -5.35
CA ALA A 31 -10.92 11.07 -6.33
C ALA A 31 -10.99 9.55 -6.55
N THR A 32 -11.11 8.78 -5.46
CA THR A 32 -11.21 7.31 -5.53
C THR A 32 -12.49 6.86 -6.22
N LEU A 33 -13.63 7.48 -5.91
CA LEU A 33 -14.92 7.16 -6.53
C LEU A 33 -14.95 7.61 -7.99
N SER A 34 -14.36 8.75 -8.34
CA SER A 34 -14.22 9.19 -9.73
C SER A 34 -13.38 8.20 -10.55
N ALA A 35 -12.25 7.73 -10.01
CA ALA A 35 -11.43 6.70 -10.65
C ALA A 35 -12.19 5.36 -10.77
N ALA A 36 -12.97 4.99 -9.75
CA ALA A 36 -13.83 3.81 -9.82
C ALA A 36 -14.91 3.94 -10.91
N LEU A 37 -15.58 5.08 -11.02
CA LEU A 37 -16.56 5.34 -12.07
C LEU A 37 -15.92 5.29 -13.47
N LEU A 38 -14.72 5.85 -13.62
CA LEU A 38 -13.98 5.76 -14.88
C LEU A 38 -13.70 4.29 -15.25
N ASN A 39 -13.23 3.48 -14.30
CA ASN A 39 -13.02 2.05 -14.53
C ASN A 39 -14.33 1.32 -14.87
N MET A 40 -15.44 1.64 -14.21
CA MET A 40 -16.75 1.07 -14.56
C MET A 40 -17.15 1.40 -15.99
N TRP A 41 -16.94 2.65 -16.41
CA TRP A 41 -17.27 3.09 -17.75
C TRP A 41 -16.39 2.44 -18.82
N VAL A 42 -15.09 2.26 -18.55
CA VAL A 42 -14.13 1.66 -19.49
C VAL A 42 -14.28 0.14 -19.61
N PHE A 43 -14.58 -0.56 -18.50
CA PHE A 43 -14.55 -2.02 -18.43
C PHE A 43 -15.93 -2.66 -18.22
N ASP A 44 -17.02 -1.88 -18.26
CA ASP A 44 -18.40 -2.31 -18.05
C ASP A 44 -18.57 -3.15 -16.76
N LEU A 45 -18.02 -2.63 -15.66
CA LEU A 45 -17.95 -3.36 -14.38
C LEU A 45 -19.27 -3.29 -13.61
N SER A 46 -19.53 -4.32 -12.81
CA SER A 46 -20.73 -4.39 -11.98
C SER A 46 -20.77 -3.30 -10.89
N LYS A 47 -21.98 -3.00 -10.38
CA LYS A 47 -22.15 -2.12 -9.20
C LYS A 47 -21.45 -2.65 -7.95
N GLY A 48 -21.21 -3.97 -7.88
CA GLY A 48 -20.43 -4.57 -6.82
C GLY A 48 -19.04 -3.96 -6.74
N TYR A 49 -18.42 -3.60 -7.88
CA TYR A 49 -17.03 -3.15 -7.93
C TYR A 49 -16.90 -1.80 -7.25
N PHE A 50 -17.86 -0.91 -7.53
CA PHE A 50 -17.96 0.39 -6.88
C PHE A 50 -18.11 0.28 -5.36
N LEU A 51 -18.98 -0.64 -4.90
CA LEU A 51 -19.15 -0.91 -3.47
C LEU A 51 -17.89 -1.49 -2.83
N GLY A 52 -17.16 -2.35 -3.54
CA GLY A 52 -15.89 -2.91 -3.08
C GLY A 52 -14.78 -1.86 -2.97
N VAL A 53 -14.66 -0.96 -3.94
CA VAL A 53 -13.71 0.15 -3.86
C VAL A 53 -14.08 1.12 -2.73
N GLY A 54 -15.37 1.43 -2.59
CA GLY A 54 -15.88 2.26 -1.50
C GLY A 54 -15.61 1.66 -0.12
N SER A 55 -15.81 0.35 0.06
CA SER A 55 -15.54 -0.32 1.33
C SER A 55 -14.05 -0.35 1.66
N LEU A 56 -13.18 -0.62 0.69
CA LEU A 56 -11.74 -0.52 0.85
C LEU A 56 -11.29 0.89 1.27
N TYR A 57 -11.89 1.93 0.68
CA TYR A 57 -11.61 3.31 1.07
C TYR A 57 -12.06 3.61 2.50
N VAL A 58 -13.25 3.17 2.90
CA VAL A 58 -13.75 3.36 4.27
C VAL A 58 -12.84 2.67 5.30
N VAL A 59 -12.37 1.46 5.01
CA VAL A 59 -11.41 0.76 5.86
C VAL A 59 -10.10 1.55 5.97
N MET A 60 -9.54 2.00 4.84
CA MET A 60 -8.33 2.82 4.82
C MET A 60 -8.51 4.12 5.61
N ALA A 61 -9.60 4.85 5.39
CA ALA A 61 -9.90 6.10 6.09
C ALA A 61 -10.07 5.87 7.61
N GLY A 62 -10.73 4.78 8.02
CA GLY A 62 -10.83 4.39 9.42
C GLY A 62 -9.47 4.10 10.06
N LEU A 63 -8.60 3.37 9.36
CA LEU A 63 -7.23 3.09 9.82
C LEU A 63 -6.39 4.37 9.93
N VAL A 64 -6.52 5.30 8.98
CA VAL A 64 -5.87 6.61 9.03
C VAL A 64 -6.32 7.40 10.26
N LEU A 65 -7.63 7.47 10.52
CA LEU A 65 -8.18 8.20 11.67
C LEU A 65 -7.74 7.61 13.01
N VAL A 66 -7.72 6.28 13.14
CA VAL A 66 -7.27 5.59 14.38
C VAL A 66 -5.77 5.71 14.61
N SER A 67 -4.99 5.78 13.53
CA SER A 67 -3.52 5.83 13.59
C SER A 67 -2.97 7.25 13.74
N LEU A 68 -3.82 8.28 13.62
CA LEU A 68 -3.45 9.67 13.88
C LEU A 68 -3.33 9.88 15.41
N PRO A 69 -2.17 10.32 15.92
CA PRO A 69 -2.00 10.57 17.35
C PRO A 69 -2.96 11.66 17.83
N VAL A 70 -3.90 11.29 18.70
CA VAL A 70 -4.90 12.16 19.33
C VAL A 70 -4.26 13.37 20.05
N SER A 71 -3.02 13.20 20.53
CA SER A 71 -2.30 14.19 21.33
C SER A 71 -1.72 15.38 20.56
N LEU A 72 -1.70 15.34 19.22
CA LEU A 72 -0.88 16.29 18.47
C LEU A 72 -1.58 17.57 18.03
N GLY A 73 -2.93 17.66 18.07
CA GLY A 73 -3.65 18.87 17.66
C GLY A 73 -3.17 19.44 16.30
N ALA A 74 -2.62 18.58 15.45
CA ALA A 74 -1.63 18.99 14.45
C ALA A 74 -2.32 19.33 13.12
N VAL A 75 -2.37 20.63 12.86
CA VAL A 75 -2.12 21.32 11.58
C VAL A 75 -2.09 20.41 10.35
N ASP A 76 -3.27 20.13 9.77
CA ASP A 76 -3.45 19.51 8.44
C ASP A 76 -2.81 18.09 8.29
N LEU A 77 -3.33 17.23 7.41
CA LEU A 77 -2.68 15.93 7.12
C LEU A 77 -1.25 16.10 6.57
N GLY A 78 -0.89 17.31 6.15
CA GLY A 78 0.40 17.67 5.59
C GLY A 78 0.46 17.30 4.10
N VAL A 79 1.23 18.09 3.33
CA VAL A 79 1.30 17.94 1.87
C VAL A 79 1.75 16.55 1.44
N ALA A 80 2.66 15.90 2.19
CA ALA A 80 3.09 14.53 1.88
C ALA A 80 1.93 13.53 1.98
N ASN A 81 1.11 13.62 3.03
CA ASN A 81 0.03 12.67 3.24
C ASN A 81 -1.13 12.88 2.25
N ARG A 82 -1.33 14.12 1.76
CA ARG A 82 -2.28 14.41 0.66
C ARG A 82 -1.89 13.70 -0.64
N VAL A 83 -0.60 13.67 -0.97
CA VAL A 83 -0.17 12.97 -2.18
C VAL A 83 -0.24 11.46 -1.98
N THR A 84 0.05 10.96 -0.78
CA THR A 84 -0.16 9.54 -0.43
C THR A 84 -1.65 9.16 -0.48
N LEU A 85 -2.58 10.05 -0.11
CA LEU A 85 -4.02 9.87 -0.32
C LEU A 85 -4.39 9.88 -1.81
N GLY A 86 -3.80 10.78 -2.61
CA GLY A 86 -3.95 10.76 -4.07
C GLY A 86 -3.46 9.46 -4.69
N ARG A 87 -2.37 8.90 -4.17
CA ARG A 87 -1.86 7.58 -4.55
C ARG A 87 -2.82 6.47 -4.14
N ALA A 88 -3.39 6.51 -2.94
CA ALA A 88 -4.42 5.57 -2.51
C ALA A 88 -5.63 5.57 -3.46
N ALA A 89 -6.03 6.75 -3.96
CA ALA A 89 -7.11 6.89 -4.94
C ALA A 89 -6.83 6.18 -6.29
N LEU A 90 -5.57 5.86 -6.61
CA LEU A 90 -5.20 5.04 -7.76
C LEU A 90 -5.10 3.55 -7.40
N VAL A 91 -4.54 3.23 -6.23
CA VAL A 91 -4.29 1.84 -5.79
C VAL A 91 -5.58 1.11 -5.41
N LEU A 92 -6.51 1.77 -4.72
CA LEU A 92 -7.76 1.13 -4.25
C LEU A 92 -8.69 0.69 -5.40
N PRO A 93 -8.89 1.49 -6.47
CA PRO A 93 -9.61 1.02 -7.66
C PRO A 93 -8.93 -0.19 -8.32
N LEU A 94 -7.60 -0.22 -8.41
CA LEU A 94 -6.87 -1.38 -8.92
C LEU A 94 -7.11 -2.63 -8.05
N ALA A 95 -7.11 -2.47 -6.72
CA ALA A 95 -7.45 -3.55 -5.80
C ALA A 95 -8.87 -4.08 -6.04
N GLY A 96 -9.84 -3.20 -6.24
CA GLY A 96 -11.21 -3.57 -6.57
C GLY A 96 -11.32 -4.43 -7.84
N LEU A 97 -10.51 -4.15 -8.87
CA LEU A 97 -10.49 -4.94 -10.11
C LEU A 97 -10.12 -6.39 -9.82
N THR A 98 -9.10 -6.61 -8.97
CA THR A 98 -8.61 -7.96 -8.64
C THR A 98 -9.65 -8.84 -7.95
N ILE A 99 -10.60 -8.24 -7.23
CA ILE A 99 -11.59 -8.96 -6.43
C ILE A 99 -12.77 -9.43 -7.28
N GLN A 100 -13.19 -8.64 -8.27
CA GLN A 100 -14.46 -8.87 -8.97
C GLN A 100 -14.36 -9.25 -10.43
N ALA A 101 -13.28 -8.87 -11.12
CA ALA A 101 -13.16 -9.13 -12.54
C ALA A 101 -11.73 -9.52 -12.86
N PRO A 102 -11.46 -10.77 -13.28
CA PRO A 102 -10.19 -11.07 -13.90
C PRO A 102 -10.03 -10.16 -15.12
N ILE A 103 -8.90 -9.45 -15.20
CA ILE A 103 -8.61 -8.62 -16.36
C ILE A 103 -8.21 -9.56 -17.49
N ILE A 104 -9.02 -9.64 -18.54
CA ILE A 104 -8.81 -10.58 -19.67
C ILE A 104 -8.36 -9.84 -20.94
N SER A 105 -8.58 -8.52 -21.02
CA SER A 105 -8.28 -7.75 -22.23
C SER A 105 -6.87 -7.17 -22.22
N VAL A 106 -6.25 -7.11 -23.40
CA VAL A 106 -4.93 -6.46 -23.62
C VAL A 106 -4.95 -5.00 -23.16
N ILE A 107 -6.04 -4.30 -23.45
CA ILE A 107 -6.25 -2.90 -23.04
C ILE A 107 -6.29 -2.79 -21.51
N GLY A 108 -6.96 -3.73 -20.82
CA GLY A 108 -7.01 -3.75 -19.36
C GLY A 108 -5.65 -3.93 -18.72
N TYR A 109 -4.79 -4.80 -19.25
CA TYR A 109 -3.43 -4.94 -18.75
C TYR A 109 -2.60 -3.67 -18.92
N TRP A 110 -2.67 -3.01 -20.07
CA TRP A 110 -1.99 -1.73 -20.29
C TRP A 110 -2.52 -0.62 -19.38
N TRP A 111 -3.83 -0.62 -19.11
CA TRP A 111 -4.44 0.32 -18.17
C TRP A 111 -3.90 0.13 -16.75
N VAL A 112 -3.86 -1.11 -16.25
CA VAL A 112 -3.26 -1.39 -14.93
C VAL A 112 -1.79 -1.00 -14.89
N ILE A 113 -1.03 -1.31 -15.93
CA ILE A 113 0.39 -0.92 -16.03
C ILE A 113 0.53 0.59 -15.93
N LEU A 114 -0.29 1.36 -16.67
CA LEU A 114 -0.27 2.81 -16.68
C LEU A 114 -0.60 3.38 -15.30
N VAL A 115 -1.72 2.97 -14.70
CA VAL A 115 -2.16 3.49 -13.39
C VAL A 115 -1.17 3.13 -12.29
N ALA A 116 -0.67 1.90 -12.27
CA ALA A 116 0.33 1.46 -11.29
C ALA A 116 1.68 2.16 -11.48
N THR A 117 2.09 2.42 -12.73
CA THR A 117 3.31 3.21 -13.02
C THR A 117 3.16 4.63 -12.48
N VAL A 118 2.01 5.29 -12.70
CA VAL A 118 1.73 6.62 -12.13
C VAL A 118 1.77 6.57 -10.60
N ALA A 119 1.17 5.56 -9.98
CA ALA A 119 1.20 5.39 -8.53
C ALA A 119 2.63 5.18 -7.97
N MET A 120 3.51 4.48 -8.70
CA MET A 120 4.92 4.31 -8.34
C MET A 120 5.74 5.60 -8.53
N ILE A 121 5.44 6.39 -9.55
CA ILE A 121 6.10 7.69 -9.75
C ILE A 121 5.72 8.66 -8.61
N LEU A 122 4.43 8.67 -8.21
CA LEU A 122 3.94 9.48 -7.10
C LEU A 122 4.63 9.13 -5.76
N ASP A 123 4.91 7.85 -5.48
CA ASP A 123 5.73 7.45 -4.31
C ASP A 123 7.11 8.13 -4.30
N GLY A 124 7.77 8.17 -5.46
CA GLY A 124 9.06 8.84 -5.60
C GLY A 124 8.99 10.33 -5.28
N VAL A 125 7.90 10.99 -5.70
CA VAL A 125 7.62 12.40 -5.43
C VAL A 125 7.36 12.61 -3.93
N ASP A 126 6.59 11.74 -3.28
CA ASP A 126 6.28 11.81 -1.85
C ASP A 126 7.53 11.69 -1.00
N GLY A 127 8.39 10.73 -1.32
CA GLY A 127 9.68 10.58 -0.67
C GLY A 127 10.56 11.83 -0.82
N TRP A 128 10.48 12.55 -1.94
CA TRP A 128 11.21 13.79 -2.14
C TRP A 128 10.61 14.96 -1.36
N VAL A 129 9.27 15.09 -1.31
CA VAL A 129 8.58 16.12 -0.54
C VAL A 129 8.81 15.91 0.96
N ALA A 130 8.71 14.68 1.45
CA ALA A 130 8.92 14.32 2.86
C ALA A 130 10.35 14.64 3.32
N ARG A 131 11.37 14.43 2.46
CA ARG A 131 12.76 14.82 2.75
C ARG A 131 12.95 16.34 2.88
N ARG A 132 12.12 17.14 2.21
CA ARG A 132 12.19 18.60 2.26
C ARG A 132 11.39 19.22 3.39
N ARG A 133 10.30 18.58 3.82
CA ARG A 133 9.37 19.14 4.83
C ARG A 133 9.43 18.45 6.19
N GLY A 134 10.17 17.35 6.32
CA GLY A 134 10.29 16.56 7.55
C GLY A 134 9.42 15.30 7.50
N PRO A 135 9.98 14.09 7.63
CA PRO A 135 9.20 12.86 7.62
C PRO A 135 8.42 12.70 8.93
N THR A 136 7.14 12.34 8.83
CA THR A 136 6.32 11.94 9.99
C THR A 136 6.31 10.42 10.13
N VAL A 137 6.27 9.90 11.36
CA VAL A 137 6.22 8.44 11.61
C VAL A 137 4.95 7.83 11.02
N PHE A 138 3.81 8.54 11.14
CA PHE A 138 2.54 8.13 10.57
C PHE A 138 2.60 8.04 9.04
N GLY A 139 3.05 9.10 8.35
CA GLY A 139 3.14 9.13 6.90
C GLY A 139 4.08 8.05 6.35
N ALA A 140 5.19 7.77 7.03
CA ALA A 140 6.10 6.70 6.64
C ALA A 140 5.48 5.30 6.76
N ARG A 141 4.61 5.07 7.75
CA ARG A 141 3.87 3.80 7.89
C ARG A 141 2.77 3.70 6.83
N PHE A 142 2.03 4.78 6.58
CA PHE A 142 0.97 4.81 5.58
C PHE A 142 1.50 4.57 4.17
N ASP A 143 2.59 5.24 3.78
CA ASP A 143 3.28 5.03 2.50
C ASP A 143 3.74 3.56 2.34
N MET A 144 4.31 2.98 3.40
CA MET A 144 4.76 1.58 3.41
C MET A 144 3.60 0.58 3.24
N GLU A 145 2.45 0.83 3.86
CA GLU A 145 1.28 -0.05 3.70
C GLU A 145 0.66 0.07 2.31
N LEU A 146 0.60 1.26 1.73
CA LEU A 146 0.14 1.44 0.34
C LEU A 146 1.10 0.81 -0.67
N ASP A 147 2.41 0.91 -0.46
CA ASP A 147 3.43 0.19 -1.24
C ASP A 147 3.17 -1.32 -1.23
N ALA A 148 2.97 -1.88 -0.03
CA ALA A 148 2.73 -3.30 0.14
C ALA A 148 1.41 -3.74 -0.51
N LEU A 149 0.35 -2.93 -0.36
CA LEU A 149 -0.93 -3.16 -1.01
C LEU A 149 -0.79 -3.15 -2.53
N LEU A 150 -0.07 -2.18 -3.09
CA LEU A 150 0.17 -2.10 -4.54
C LEU A 150 0.91 -3.34 -5.05
N LEU A 151 1.95 -3.80 -4.36
CA LEU A 151 2.65 -5.03 -4.72
C LEU A 151 1.75 -6.26 -4.64
N LEU A 152 0.91 -6.36 -3.62
CA LEU A 152 -0.08 -7.44 -3.49
C LEU A 152 -1.07 -7.42 -4.65
N VAL A 153 -1.67 -6.27 -4.95
CA VAL A 153 -2.58 -6.09 -6.07
C VAL A 153 -1.92 -6.49 -7.39
N LEU A 154 -0.73 -5.98 -7.69
CA LEU A 154 0.01 -6.34 -8.90
C LEU A 154 0.33 -7.84 -8.95
N SER A 155 0.71 -8.47 -7.83
CA SER A 155 0.97 -9.91 -7.78
C SER A 155 -0.28 -10.75 -8.07
N VAL A 156 -1.45 -10.32 -7.58
CA VAL A 156 -2.74 -10.97 -7.88
C VAL A 156 -3.09 -10.81 -9.35
N VAL A 157 -2.92 -9.62 -9.93
CA VAL A 157 -3.19 -9.40 -11.36
C VAL A 157 -2.25 -10.26 -12.23
N VAL A 158 -0.96 -10.34 -11.88
CA VAL A 158 0.00 -11.19 -12.60
C VAL A 158 -0.38 -12.67 -12.51
N TRP A 159 -0.83 -13.15 -11.34
CA TRP A 159 -1.36 -14.51 -11.20
C TRP A 159 -2.62 -14.73 -12.04
N GLN A 160 -3.59 -13.81 -12.00
CA GLN A 160 -4.82 -13.87 -12.81
C GLN A 160 -4.57 -13.85 -14.31
N SER A 161 -3.46 -13.27 -14.77
CA SER A 161 -3.05 -13.30 -16.17
C SER A 161 -2.69 -14.71 -16.68
N GLY A 162 -2.53 -15.68 -15.77
CA GLY A 162 -2.16 -17.07 -16.10
C GLY A 162 -0.70 -17.26 -16.53
N LYS A 163 0.10 -16.19 -16.59
CA LYS A 163 1.52 -16.25 -16.98
C LYS A 163 2.43 -16.83 -15.90
N VAL A 164 2.06 -16.63 -14.63
CA VAL A 164 2.86 -17.01 -13.47
C VAL A 164 1.97 -17.75 -12.47
N GLY A 165 2.56 -18.75 -11.81
CA GLY A 165 1.84 -19.55 -10.80
C GLY A 165 1.51 -18.75 -9.53
N LEU A 166 0.68 -19.36 -8.69
CA LEU A 166 0.19 -18.77 -7.42
C LEU A 166 1.32 -18.28 -6.49
N TRP A 167 2.52 -18.86 -6.61
CA TRP A 167 3.70 -18.47 -5.83
C TRP A 167 4.08 -16.99 -5.98
N VAL A 168 3.69 -16.31 -7.07
CA VAL A 168 3.96 -14.87 -7.25
C VAL A 168 3.30 -14.00 -6.19
N MET A 169 2.17 -14.46 -5.62
CA MET A 169 1.47 -13.75 -4.54
C MET A 169 2.33 -13.60 -3.29
N LEU A 170 3.35 -14.45 -3.11
CA LEU A 170 4.32 -14.32 -2.01
C LEU A 170 5.07 -12.99 -2.06
N ILE A 171 5.25 -12.38 -3.24
CA ILE A 171 5.93 -11.08 -3.39
C ILE A 171 5.17 -10.00 -2.60
N GLY A 172 3.84 -9.93 -2.76
CA GLY A 172 3.00 -8.99 -2.01
C GLY A 172 2.68 -9.45 -0.59
N ALA A 173 2.54 -10.76 -0.37
CA ALA A 173 2.17 -11.31 0.93
C ALA A 173 3.28 -11.21 1.99
N LEU A 174 4.56 -11.14 1.58
CA LEU A 174 5.70 -11.23 2.50
C LEU A 174 5.68 -10.14 3.59
N ARG A 175 5.23 -8.93 3.27
CA ARG A 175 5.12 -7.83 4.24
C ARG A 175 4.09 -8.14 5.33
N TYR A 176 2.95 -8.70 4.94
CA TYR A 176 1.88 -9.08 5.86
C TYR A 176 2.30 -10.30 6.69
N LEU A 177 2.98 -11.27 6.07
CA LEU A 177 3.60 -12.40 6.79
C LEU A 177 4.61 -11.91 7.84
N PHE A 178 5.41 -10.89 7.53
CA PHE A 178 6.31 -10.28 8.51
C PHE A 178 5.57 -9.60 9.65
N ALA A 179 4.49 -8.87 9.35
CA ALA A 179 3.66 -8.23 10.36
C ALA A 179 3.08 -9.28 11.33
N VAL A 180 2.50 -10.36 10.79
CA VAL A 180 1.97 -11.47 11.60
C VAL A 180 3.08 -12.16 12.39
N ALA A 181 4.24 -12.41 11.78
CA ALA A 181 5.39 -13.01 12.46
C ALA A 181 5.91 -12.13 13.61
N SER A 182 5.86 -10.80 13.45
CA SER A 182 6.26 -9.85 14.49
C SER A 182 5.32 -9.84 15.70
N TRP A 183 4.03 -10.18 15.51
CA TRP A 183 3.08 -10.37 16.61
C TRP A 183 3.35 -11.65 17.38
N LEU A 184 3.70 -12.73 16.68
CA LEU A 184 4.04 -14.01 17.30
C LEU A 184 5.38 -13.96 18.05
N ARG A 185 6.31 -13.13 17.59
CA ARG A 185 7.65 -13.01 18.18
C ARG A 185 8.05 -11.54 18.31
N PRO A 186 7.83 -10.92 19.49
CA PRO A 186 8.08 -9.50 19.73
C PRO A 186 9.53 -9.07 19.48
N SER A 187 10.50 -9.99 19.54
CA SER A 187 11.89 -9.70 19.17
C SER A 187 12.06 -9.32 17.70
N LEU A 188 11.07 -9.61 16.83
CA LEU A 188 11.02 -9.14 15.44
C LEU A 188 10.30 -7.78 15.28
N ALA A 189 9.64 -7.29 16.33
CA ALA A 189 8.93 -6.01 16.31
C ALA A 189 9.86 -4.80 16.53
N ALA A 190 11.15 -5.02 16.76
CA ALA A 190 12.13 -3.95 16.88
C ALA A 190 12.17 -3.08 15.61
N GLU A 191 12.24 -1.76 15.79
CA GLU A 191 12.25 -0.81 14.67
C GLU A 191 13.50 -1.03 13.81
N LEU A 192 13.32 -1.67 12.65
CA LEU A 192 14.41 -1.74 11.68
C LEU A 192 14.64 -0.35 11.09
N PRO A 193 15.86 0.20 11.16
CA PRO A 193 16.17 1.54 10.68
C PRO A 193 15.82 1.68 9.19
N ALA A 194 15.22 2.82 8.82
CA ALA A 194 14.82 3.10 7.44
C ALA A 194 15.98 2.83 6.46
N SER A 195 15.88 1.76 5.68
CA SER A 195 16.97 1.30 4.82
C SER A 195 16.64 1.58 3.36
N ARG A 196 17.55 2.28 2.66
CA ARG A 196 17.43 2.48 1.21
C ARG A 196 17.27 1.16 0.45
N ARG A 197 17.92 0.09 0.93
CA ARG A 197 17.82 -1.28 0.38
C ARG A 197 16.37 -1.75 0.26
N ARG A 198 15.57 -1.67 1.33
CA ARG A 198 14.17 -2.13 1.34
C ARG A 198 13.29 -1.32 0.37
N LYS A 199 13.48 0.00 0.31
CA LYS A 199 12.77 0.85 -0.67
C LYS A 199 13.17 0.51 -2.10
N THR A 200 14.46 0.30 -2.38
CA THR A 200 14.93 -0.15 -3.70
C THR A 200 14.34 -1.50 -4.09
N ILE A 201 14.30 -2.47 -3.17
CA ILE A 201 13.70 -3.78 -3.43
C ILE A 201 12.21 -3.63 -3.74
N CYS A 202 11.45 -2.84 -2.98
CA CYS A 202 10.04 -2.56 -3.24
C CYS A 202 9.82 -2.05 -4.67
N VAL A 203 10.59 -1.03 -5.08
CA VAL A 203 10.51 -0.48 -6.44
C VAL A 203 10.87 -1.52 -7.50
N VAL A 204 11.93 -2.30 -7.28
CA VAL A 204 12.33 -3.38 -8.20
C VAL A 204 11.23 -4.44 -8.33
N GLN A 205 10.59 -4.85 -7.22
CA GLN A 205 9.46 -5.79 -7.25
C GLN A 205 8.30 -5.21 -8.06
N GLY A 206 7.95 -3.95 -7.83
CA GLY A 206 6.88 -3.27 -8.57
C GLY A 206 7.15 -3.25 -10.07
N VAL A 207 8.36 -2.84 -10.48
CA VAL A 207 8.78 -2.83 -11.88
C VAL A 207 8.74 -4.23 -12.49
N VAL A 208 9.24 -5.25 -11.79
CA VAL A 208 9.19 -6.63 -12.27
C VAL A 208 7.75 -7.08 -12.49
N LEU A 209 6.84 -6.82 -11.55
CA LEU A 209 5.44 -7.20 -11.69
C LEU A 209 4.78 -6.49 -12.89
N LEU A 210 5.08 -5.21 -13.12
CA LEU A 210 4.61 -4.48 -14.31
C LEU A 210 5.13 -5.09 -15.61
N VAL A 211 6.41 -5.47 -15.66
CA VAL A 211 7.01 -6.15 -16.82
C VAL A 211 6.34 -7.51 -17.06
N CYS A 212 6.14 -8.31 -16.01
CA CYS A 212 5.46 -9.60 -16.10
C CYS A 212 4.02 -9.46 -16.59
N LEU A 213 3.34 -8.37 -16.21
CA LEU A 213 1.99 -8.08 -16.65
C LEU A 213 1.92 -7.72 -18.14
N GLY A 214 2.98 -7.11 -18.67
CA GLY A 214 3.09 -6.68 -20.07
C GLY A 214 2.65 -7.76 -21.06
N PRO A 215 1.63 -7.54 -21.91
CA PRO A 215 1.07 -8.56 -22.79
C PRO A 215 2.07 -9.08 -23.84
N ILE A 216 3.16 -8.36 -24.07
CA ILE A 216 4.25 -8.72 -25.00
C ILE A 216 5.17 -9.79 -24.40
N ILE A 217 5.20 -9.96 -23.08
CA ILE A 217 6.13 -10.87 -22.40
C ILE A 217 5.57 -12.31 -22.36
N PRO A 218 6.31 -13.30 -22.89
CA PRO A 218 5.93 -14.72 -22.79
C PRO A 218 5.89 -15.22 -21.34
N ALA A 219 4.99 -16.18 -21.07
CA ALA A 219 4.80 -16.76 -19.73
C ALA A 219 6.11 -17.30 -19.11
N THR A 220 6.95 -17.98 -19.90
CA THR A 220 8.23 -18.51 -19.42
C THR A 220 9.16 -17.41 -18.92
N MET A 221 9.27 -16.30 -19.65
CA MET A 221 10.11 -15.17 -19.24
C MET A 221 9.53 -14.47 -18.02
N ALA A 222 8.22 -14.22 -17.99
CA ALA A 222 7.55 -13.64 -16.83
C ALA A 222 7.77 -14.48 -15.57
N SER A 223 7.66 -15.81 -15.67
CA SER A 223 7.91 -16.74 -14.57
C SER A 223 9.35 -16.69 -14.08
N ILE A 224 10.35 -16.68 -14.97
CA ILE A 224 11.77 -16.59 -14.59
C ILE A 224 12.05 -15.26 -13.87
N VAL A 225 11.60 -14.13 -14.44
CA VAL A 225 11.86 -12.80 -13.85
C VAL A 225 11.16 -12.67 -12.50
N ALA A 226 9.90 -13.11 -12.38
CA ALA A 226 9.18 -13.12 -11.11
C ALA A 226 9.86 -14.03 -10.06
N PHE A 227 10.45 -15.16 -10.48
CA PHE A 227 11.13 -16.07 -9.56
C PHE A 227 12.42 -15.45 -9.02
N VAL A 228 13.21 -14.82 -9.90
CA VAL A 228 14.41 -14.07 -9.51
C VAL A 228 14.05 -12.94 -8.54
N ALA A 229 12.98 -12.21 -8.83
CA ALA A 229 12.50 -11.13 -7.97
C ALA A 229 12.05 -11.66 -6.60
N LEU A 230 11.28 -12.76 -6.55
CA LEU A 230 10.89 -13.40 -5.31
C LEU A 230 12.10 -13.90 -4.51
N ALA A 231 13.08 -14.54 -5.16
CA ALA A 231 14.31 -15.00 -4.51
C ALA A 231 15.11 -13.83 -3.93
N MET A 232 15.23 -12.71 -4.66
CA MET A 232 15.85 -11.49 -4.18
C MET A 232 15.12 -10.93 -2.94
N LEU A 233 13.79 -10.89 -2.97
CA LEU A 233 12.96 -10.42 -1.86
C LEU A 233 13.13 -11.32 -0.62
N VAL A 234 13.03 -12.63 -0.78
CA VAL A 234 13.22 -13.62 0.30
C VAL A 234 14.63 -13.54 0.88
N SER A 235 15.65 -13.38 0.04
CA SER A 235 17.03 -13.25 0.51
C SER A 235 17.23 -11.98 1.37
N SER A 236 16.58 -10.87 1.00
CA SER A 236 16.59 -9.66 1.82
C SER A 236 15.86 -9.87 3.13
N PHE A 237 14.70 -10.53 3.08
CA PHE A 237 13.91 -10.84 4.26
C PHE A 237 14.66 -11.71 5.26
N VAL A 238 15.32 -12.77 4.78
CA VAL A 238 16.16 -13.63 5.64
C VAL A 238 17.32 -12.85 6.23
N ALA A 239 17.93 -11.91 5.49
CA ALA A 239 18.97 -11.04 6.03
C ALA A 239 18.44 -10.13 7.15
N ASP A 240 17.23 -9.55 6.97
CA ASP A 240 16.59 -8.69 7.97
C ASP A 240 16.23 -9.48 9.24
N VAL A 241 15.66 -10.68 9.09
CA VAL A 241 15.36 -11.59 10.21
C VAL A 241 16.64 -12.02 10.93
N ARG A 242 17.70 -12.39 10.20
CA ARG A 242 19.00 -12.74 10.80
C ARG A 242 19.60 -11.57 11.55
N TRP A 243 19.45 -10.34 11.06
CA TRP A 243 19.93 -9.15 11.76
C TRP A 243 19.18 -8.94 13.07
N LEU A 244 17.85 -9.09 13.07
CA LEU A 244 17.00 -8.98 14.26
C LEU A 244 17.26 -10.09 15.29
N LEU A 245 17.61 -11.29 14.85
CA LEU A 245 17.87 -12.44 15.72
C LEU A 245 19.30 -12.50 16.28
N ARG A 246 20.19 -11.56 15.90
CA ARG A 246 21.55 -11.51 16.46
C ARG A 246 21.49 -11.16 17.95
N PRO A 247 21.99 -12.02 18.85
CA PRO A 247 22.11 -11.69 20.27
C PRO A 247 23.09 -10.52 20.44
N GLY A 248 22.66 -9.42 21.07
CA GLY A 248 23.58 -8.34 21.45
C GLY A 248 23.08 -6.90 21.27
N LYS A 249 21.82 -6.66 20.89
CA LYS A 249 21.24 -5.30 20.93
C LYS A 249 19.82 -5.33 21.50
N GLY A 250 19.74 -5.04 22.79
CA GLY A 250 18.51 -5.02 23.58
C GLY A 250 18.76 -5.03 25.08
N CYS A 251 19.66 -4.16 25.55
CA CYS A 251 19.53 -3.44 26.81
C CYS A 251 19.76 -1.96 26.45
#